data_AF-A0A3C0KGC1-F1
#
_entry.id   AF-A0A3C0KGC1-F1
#
_cell.length_a   1.000
_cell.length_b   1.000
_cell.length_c   1.000
_cell.angle_alpha   90.00
_cell.angle_beta   90.00
_cell.angle_gamma   90.00
#
_symmetry.space_group_name_H-M   'P 1'
#
loop_
_entity.id
_entity.type
_entity.pdbx_description
1 polymer ?
#
loop_
_entity_poly.entity_id
_entity_poly.type
_entity_poly.pdbx_seq_one_letter_code
_entity_poly.pdbx_strand_id
1 'polypeptide(L)'
;MNTSPATPLRIDFVSDVSCPWCAIGLASLDQALASLRQDGIDAELHFQPFELNPDMGPEGEDVEEHLTRKYGSSPQQQAQVR
;
A
#
# COMPACT_ATOMS: atom_id res chain seq x y z
N MET A 1 -14.27 22.41 -27.14
CA MET A 1 -14.07 21.33 -26.15
C MET A 1 -13.08 20.36 -26.78
N ASN A 2 -11.82 20.39 -26.36
CA ASN A 2 -10.79 19.49 -26.90
C ASN A 2 -10.98 18.11 -26.28
N THR A 3 -11.49 17.16 -27.06
CA THR A 3 -11.52 15.74 -26.71
C THR A 3 -10.28 15.08 -27.28
N SER A 4 -9.15 15.19 -26.57
CA SER A 4 -8.01 14.30 -26.83
C SER A 4 -8.37 12.90 -26.33
N PRO A 5 -8.07 11.83 -27.10
CA PRO A 5 -8.37 10.47 -26.69
C PRO A 5 -7.62 10.13 -25.40
N ALA A 6 -8.29 9.44 -24.48
CA ALA A 6 -7.68 9.02 -23.22
C ALA A 6 -6.48 8.10 -23.49
N THR A 7 -5.37 8.34 -22.79
CA THR A 7 -4.19 7.46 -22.85
C THR A 7 -4.38 6.36 -21.80
N PRO A 8 -4.58 5.09 -22.20
CA PRO A 8 -4.76 4.00 -21.25
C PRO A 8 -3.44 3.70 -20.54
N LEU A 9 -3.48 3.64 -19.21
CA LEU A 9 -2.35 3.33 -18.34
C LEU A 9 -2.68 2.14 -17.45
N ARG A 10 -1.96 1.04 -17.59
CA ARG A 10 -2.03 -0.09 -16.65
C ARG A 10 -1.06 0.14 -15.50
N ILE A 11 -1.53 -0.08 -14.26
CA ILE A 11 -0.70 -0.06 -13.06
C ILE A 11 -0.88 -1.38 -12.31
N ASP A 12 0.18 -2.19 -12.26
CA ASP A 12 0.22 -3.36 -11.38
C ASP A 12 0.65 -2.92 -9.97
N PHE A 13 -0.31 -2.92 -9.04
CA PHE A 13 -0.12 -2.49 -7.65
C PHE A 13 0.12 -3.70 -6.75
N VAL A 14 1.38 -3.94 -6.40
CA VAL A 14 1.81 -5.03 -5.52
C VAL A 14 1.62 -4.62 -4.07
N SER A 15 0.82 -5.37 -3.31
CA SER A 15 0.50 -4.99 -1.92
C SER A 15 0.18 -6.17 -1.02
N ASP A 16 0.42 -5.96 0.28
CA ASP A 16 0.00 -6.84 1.37
C ASP A 16 -1.04 -6.09 2.23
N VAL A 17 -2.05 -6.81 2.72
CA VAL A 17 -3.06 -6.29 3.66
C VAL A 17 -2.46 -5.88 5.01
N SER A 18 -1.37 -6.52 5.43
CA SER A 18 -0.68 -6.25 6.70
C SER A 18 0.26 -5.04 6.62
N CYS A 19 0.41 -4.45 5.44
CA CYS A 19 1.33 -3.35 5.16
C CYS A 19 0.62 -1.99 5.35
N PRO A 20 0.86 -1.25 6.46
CA PRO A 20 0.23 0.06 6.66
C PRO A 20 0.62 1.07 5.57
N TRP A 21 1.84 0.97 5.05
CA TRP A 21 2.34 1.83 3.97
C TRP A 21 1.67 1.57 2.63
N CYS A 22 1.19 0.35 2.39
CA CYS A 22 0.51 -0.01 1.16
C CYS A 22 -0.87 0.67 1.10
N ALA A 23 -1.58 0.78 2.24
CA ALA A 23 -2.80 1.56 2.34
C ALA A 23 -2.57 3.07 2.11
N ILE A 24 -1.54 3.64 2.73
CA ILE A 24 -1.15 5.05 2.54
C ILE A 24 -0.75 5.30 1.07
N GLY A 25 0.00 4.38 0.47
CA GLY A 25 0.42 4.42 -0.92
C GLY A 25 -0.75 4.38 -1.89
N LEU A 26 -1.72 3.49 -1.67
CA LEU A 26 -2.94 3.42 -2.47
C LEU A 26 -3.75 4.72 -2.39
N ALA A 27 -3.95 5.27 -1.18
CA ALA A 27 -4.67 6.53 -1.00
C ALA A 27 -3.95 7.71 -1.69
N SER A 28 -2.62 7.72 -1.68
CA SER A 28 -1.81 8.73 -2.37
C SER A 28 -1.87 8.57 -3.89
N LEU A 29 -1.83 7.32 -4.38
CA LEU A 29 -1.96 6.98 -5.78
C LEU A 29 -3.34 7.40 -6.33
N ASP A 30 -4.42 7.10 -5.61
CA ASP A 30 -5.77 7.49 -5.98
C ASP A 30 -5.91 9.02 -6.13
N GLN A 31 -5.32 9.79 -5.23
CA GLN A 31 -5.28 11.26 -5.32
C GLN A 31 -4.52 11.75 -6.56
N ALA A 32 -3.38 11.14 -6.86
CA ALA A 32 -2.59 11.47 -8.05
C ALA A 32 -3.37 11.14 -9.34
N LEU A 33 -3.96 9.95 -9.42
CA LEU A 33 -4.76 9.51 -10.57
C LEU A 33 -5.99 10.41 -10.78
N ALA A 34 -6.66 10.83 -9.70
CA ALA A 34 -7.77 11.77 -9.80
C ALA A 34 -7.36 13.11 -10.42
N SER A 35 -6.14 13.59 -10.13
CA SER A 35 -5.60 14.82 -10.70
C SER A 35 -5.27 14.66 -12.19
N LEU A 36 -4.69 13.53 -12.57
CA LEU A 36 -4.26 13.23 -13.94
C LEU A 36 -5.42 12.94 -14.91
N ARG A 37 -6.63 12.69 -14.42
CA ARG A 37 -7.83 12.54 -15.27
C ARG A 37 -8.10 13.77 -16.14
N GLN A 38 -7.77 14.96 -15.64
CA GLN A 38 -7.93 16.21 -16.41
C GLN A 38 -6.98 16.27 -17.61
N ASP A 39 -5.85 15.56 -17.53
CA ASP A 39 -4.86 15.44 -18.61
C ASP A 39 -5.17 14.29 -19.58
N GLY A 40 -6.34 13.65 -19.42
CA GLY A 40 -6.78 12.54 -20.28
C GLY A 40 -6.08 11.21 -19.98
N ILE A 41 -5.49 11.04 -18.80
CA ILE A 41 -4.94 9.74 -18.37
C ILE A 41 -6.08 8.91 -17.77
N ASP A 42 -6.30 7.73 -18.34
CA ASP A 42 -7.25 6.74 -17.83
C ASP A 42 -6.49 5.52 -17.34
N ALA A 43 -6.42 5.36 -16.02
CA ALA A 43 -5.60 4.34 -15.38
C ALA A 43 -6.43 3.15 -14.89
N GLU A 44 -5.97 1.93 -15.21
CA GLU A 44 -6.51 0.66 -14.72
C GLU A 44 -5.56 0.09 -13.66
N LEU A 45 -6.07 -0.08 -12.44
CA LEU A 45 -5.33 -0.66 -11.32
C LEU A 45 -5.53 -2.17 -11.27
N HIS A 46 -4.42 -2.92 -11.31
CA HIS A 46 -4.39 -4.37 -11.15
C HIS A 46 -3.68 -4.70 -9.84
N PHE A 47 -4.43 -5.21 -8.87
CA PHE A 47 -3.87 -5.60 -7.58
C PHE A 47 -3.14 -6.94 -7.70
N GLN A 48 -1.87 -6.94 -7.31
CA GLN A 48 -1.03 -8.12 -7.24
C GLN A 48 -0.78 -8.45 -5.76
N PRO A 49 -1.15 -9.65 -5.28
CA PRO A 49 -0.97 -10.01 -3.89
C PRO A 49 0.52 -10.13 -3.54
N PHE A 50 0.86 -9.75 -2.32
CA PHE A 50 2.18 -9.91 -1.74
C PHE A 50 2.04 -10.30 -0.27
N GLU A 51 2.97 -11.11 0.22
CA GLU A 51 3.07 -11.49 1.63
C GLU A 51 4.40 -10.99 2.19
N LEU A 52 4.36 -10.03 3.09
CA LEU A 52 5.53 -9.50 3.80
C LEU A 52 6.19 -10.56 4.69
N ASN A 53 5.37 -11.46 5.23
CA ASN A 53 5.78 -12.53 6.14
C ASN A 53 5.23 -13.87 5.62
N PRO A 54 5.82 -14.47 4.57
CA PRO A 54 5.30 -15.70 3.96
C PRO A 54 5.37 -16.92 4.88
N ASP A 55 6.22 -16.87 5.92
CA ASP A 55 6.37 -17.94 6.92
C ASP A 55 5.42 -17.76 8.14
N MET A 56 4.51 -16.78 8.11
CA MET A 56 3.57 -16.54 9.21
C MET A 56 2.57 -17.70 9.35
N GLY A 57 2.45 -18.25 10.56
CA GLY A 57 1.48 -19.29 10.85
C GLY A 57 0.02 -18.81 10.75
N PRO A 58 -0.95 -19.72 10.54
CA PRO A 58 -2.37 -19.37 10.41
C PRO A 58 -2.97 -18.73 11.68
N GLU A 59 -2.36 -18.95 12.84
CA GLU A 59 -2.71 -18.32 14.11
C GLU A 59 -2.28 -16.84 14.19
N GLY A 60 -1.40 -16.39 13.30
CA GLY A 60 -0.82 -15.04 13.34
C GLY A 60 0.15 -14.84 14.50
N GLU A 61 0.51 -13.58 14.74
CA GLU A 61 1.40 -13.16 15.82
C GLU A 61 0.87 -11.84 16.41
N ASP A 62 1.14 -11.58 17.69
CA ASP A 62 0.89 -10.26 18.27
C ASP A 62 1.75 -9.20 17.55
N VAL A 63 1.12 -8.09 17.19
CA VAL A 63 1.79 -7.06 16.38
C VAL A 63 2.94 -6.37 17.14
N GLU A 64 2.81 -6.17 18.45
CA GLU A 64 3.87 -5.53 19.25
C GLU A 64 5.07 -6.46 19.39
N GLU A 65 4.83 -7.76 19.62
CA GLU A 65 5.87 -8.79 19.66
C GLU A 65 6.57 -8.92 18.31
N HIS A 66 5.79 -8.98 17.22
CA HIS A 66 6.31 -9.05 15.84
C HIS A 66 7.21 -7.85 15.53
N LEU A 67 6.73 -6.63 15.80
CA LEU A 67 7.48 -5.40 15.56
C LEU A 67 8.71 -5.29 16.46
N THR A 68 8.63 -5.75 17.71
CA THR A 68 9.77 -5.79 18.65
C THR A 68 10.86 -6.67 18.08
N ARG A 69 10.49 -7.88 17.66
CA ARG A 69 11.42 -8.87 17.09
C ARG A 69 11.99 -8.41 15.76
N LYS A 70 11.19 -7.78 14.91
CA LYS A 70 11.57 -7.32 13.57
C LYS A 70 12.48 -6.10 13.59
N TYR A 71 12.18 -5.12 14.44
CA TYR A 71 12.86 -3.82 14.45
C TYR A 71 13.80 -3.62 15.65
N GLY A 72 13.80 -4.54 16.63
CA GLY A 72 14.64 -4.44 17.83
C GLY A 72 14.23 -3.30 18.76
N SER A 73 12.98 -2.83 18.67
CA SER A 73 12.47 -1.70 19.46
C SER A 73 12.12 -2.11 20.89
N SER A 74 12.37 -1.23 21.86
CA SER A 74 11.91 -1.43 23.23
C SER A 74 10.39 -1.18 23.34
N PRO A 75 9.71 -1.74 24.36
CA PRO A 75 8.30 -1.44 24.62
C PRO A 75 8.02 0.06 24.75
N GLN A 76 8.94 0.85 25.33
CA GLN A 76 8.78 2.31 25.41
C GLN A 76 8.84 2.99 24.05
N GLN A 77 9.72 2.52 23.15
CA GLN A 77 9.82 3.06 21.79
C GLN A 77 8.55 2.76 20.99
N GLN A 78 7.98 1.57 21.16
CA GLN A 78 6.71 1.22 20.52
C GLN A 78 5.53 2.06 21.03
N ALA A 79 5.46 2.30 22.33
CA ALA A 79 4.41 3.12 22.92
C ALA A 79 4.42 4.58 22.43
N GLN A 80 5.56 5.09 21.96
CA GLN A 80 5.68 6.45 21.40
C GLN A 80 5.24 6.57 19.94
N VAL A 81 5.24 5.48 19.18
CA VAL A 81 4.92 5.47 17.73
C VAL A 81 3.53 4.90 17.43
N ARG A 82 2.79 4.53 18.48
CA ARG A 82 1.40 4.08 18.41
C ARG A 82 0.45 5.26 18.31
#